data_AF-A0A359LWT5-F1
#
_entry.id   AF-A0A359LWT5-F1
#
_cell.length_a   1.000
_cell.length_b   1.000
_cell.length_c   1.000
_cell.angle_alpha   90.00
_cell.angle_beta   90.00
_cell.angle_gamma   90.00
#
_symmetry.space_group_name_H-M   'P 1'
#
loop_
_entity.id
_entity.type
_entity.pdbx_description
1 polymer ?
#
loop_
_entity_poly.entity_id
_entity_poly.type
_entity_poly.pdbx_seq_one_letter_code
_entity_poly.pdbx_strand_id
1 'polypeptide(L)'
;SNNQNLGDMPKAWPWKNAYHSMEHALVAYLTTSELWDRPVTLYYAFKEPPEDSSIRPYFFNGWITGWQDLSAERGTFYHKVEFRGLW
;
A
#
# COMPACT_ATOMS: atom_id res chain seq x y z
N SER A 1 -14.24 -41.75 26.25
CA SER A 1 -14.75 -40.37 26.23
C SER A 1 -14.23 -39.72 24.96
N ASN A 2 -15.10 -39.53 23.97
CA ASN A 2 -14.76 -39.35 22.56
C ASN A 2 -14.58 -37.88 22.15
N ASN A 3 -13.63 -37.70 21.22
CA ASN A 3 -13.60 -36.73 20.12
C ASN A 3 -13.88 -35.25 20.45
N GLN A 4 -12.79 -34.49 20.56
CA GLN A 4 -12.86 -33.06 20.27
C GLN A 4 -13.17 -32.86 18.78
N ASN A 5 -14.25 -32.14 18.49
CA ASN A 5 -14.70 -31.81 17.14
C ASN A 5 -13.61 -30.99 16.42
N LEU A 6 -13.11 -31.50 15.30
CA LEU A 6 -12.20 -30.80 14.38
C LEU A 6 -12.88 -29.61 13.65
N GLY A 7 -14.12 -29.25 14.01
CA GLY A 7 -14.94 -28.21 13.38
C GLY A 7 -14.81 -26.80 13.95
N ASP A 8 -14.03 -26.61 15.02
CA ASP A 8 -13.95 -25.33 15.76
C ASP A 8 -12.76 -24.43 15.38
N MET A 9 -12.02 -24.73 14.31
CA MET A 9 -11.08 -23.76 13.77
C MET A 9 -11.83 -22.77 12.89
N PRO A 10 -11.90 -21.47 13.21
CA PRO A 10 -12.51 -20.51 12.31
C PRO A 10 -11.73 -20.60 11.00
N LYS A 11 -12.47 -20.88 9.92
CA LYS A 11 -12.03 -20.79 8.53
C LYS A 11 -11.76 -19.31 8.22
N ALA A 12 -10.79 -18.75 8.91
CA ALA A 12 -10.30 -17.40 8.78
C ALA A 12 -9.52 -17.39 7.46
N TRP A 13 -10.25 -17.09 6.38
CA TRP A 13 -9.73 -17.00 5.01
C TRP A 13 -8.43 -16.16 5.03
N PRO A 14 -7.25 -16.78 4.89
CA PRO A 14 -5.98 -16.11 5.18
C PRO A 14 -5.76 -14.88 4.31
N TRP A 15 -6.26 -14.91 3.07
CA TRP A 15 -6.21 -13.77 2.14
C TRP A 15 -7.06 -12.59 2.61
N LYS A 16 -8.23 -12.82 3.22
CA LYS A 16 -9.11 -11.74 3.72
C LYS A 16 -8.49 -11.08 4.96
N ASN A 17 -7.93 -11.89 5.84
CA ASN A 17 -7.26 -11.37 7.05
C ASN A 17 -5.92 -10.71 6.73
N ALA A 18 -5.11 -11.28 5.85
CA ALA A 18 -3.83 -10.70 5.46
C ALA A 18 -4.02 -9.38 4.69
N TYR A 19 -4.99 -9.32 3.78
CA TYR A 19 -5.33 -8.07 3.08
C TYR A 19 -5.77 -6.99 4.05
N HIS A 20 -6.71 -7.30 4.95
CA HIS A 20 -7.19 -6.32 5.92
C HIS A 20 -6.08 -5.83 6.86
N SER A 21 -5.22 -6.73 7.34
CA SER A 21 -4.06 -6.36 8.16
C SER A 21 -3.05 -5.52 7.37
N MET A 22 -2.87 -5.79 6.07
CA MET A 22 -2.04 -4.97 5.19
C MET A 22 -2.62 -3.56 5.04
N GLU A 23 -3.93 -3.42 4.84
CA GLU A 23 -4.59 -2.11 4.75
C GLU A 23 -4.39 -1.30 6.03
N HIS A 24 -4.57 -1.92 7.20
CA HIS A 24 -4.30 -1.25 8.49
C HIS A 24 -2.84 -0.84 8.63
N ALA A 25 -1.91 -1.73 8.28
CA ALA A 25 -0.48 -1.41 8.32
C ALA A 25 -0.13 -0.28 7.35
N LEU A 26 -0.72 -0.26 6.15
CA LEU A 26 -0.54 0.79 5.17
C LEU A 26 -1.09 2.13 5.70
N VAL A 27 -2.32 2.17 6.19
CA VAL A 27 -2.92 3.39 6.76
C VAL A 27 -2.11 3.89 7.96
N ALA A 28 -1.67 3.00 8.84
CA ALA A 28 -0.79 3.35 9.95
C ALA A 28 0.55 3.91 9.45
N TYR A 29 1.17 3.31 8.44
CA TYR A 29 2.41 3.82 7.83
C TYR A 29 2.23 5.22 7.23
N LEU A 30 1.15 5.45 6.48
CA LEU A 30 0.85 6.74 5.86
C LEU A 30 0.68 7.83 6.93
N THR A 31 -0.22 7.58 7.89
CA THR A 31 -0.57 8.53 8.95
C THR A 31 0.59 8.81 9.91
N THR A 32 1.37 7.78 10.27
CA THR A 32 2.54 7.98 11.12
C THR A 32 3.63 8.74 10.37
N SER A 33 3.92 8.40 9.11
CA SER A 33 4.92 9.15 8.33
C SER A 33 4.61 10.65 8.28
N GLU A 34 3.34 11.00 8.05
CA GLU A 34 2.90 12.40 8.10
C GLU A 34 3.05 13.02 9.49
N LEU A 35 2.63 12.31 10.55
CA LEU A 35 2.79 12.75 11.94
C LEU A 35 4.26 13.06 12.31
N TRP A 36 5.20 12.35 11.71
CA TRP A 36 6.63 12.51 11.92
C TRP A 36 7.31 13.44 10.89
N ASP A 37 6.54 14.14 10.04
CA ASP A 37 7.03 14.97 8.92
C ASP A 37 8.02 14.25 8.00
N ARG A 38 7.75 12.97 7.74
CA ARG A 38 8.54 12.11 6.86
C ARG A 38 7.78 11.89 5.55
N PRO A 39 8.48 11.93 4.41
CA PRO A 39 7.85 11.59 3.14
C PRO A 39 7.45 10.11 3.15
N VAL A 40 6.25 9.85 2.63
CA VAL A 40 5.74 8.51 2.38
C VAL A 40 6.29 8.04 1.05
N THR A 41 6.84 6.82 0.99
CA THR A 41 7.28 6.20 -0.27
C THR A 41 6.30 5.09 -0.68
N LEU A 42 5.77 5.16 -1.89
CA LEU A 42 4.95 4.11 -2.49
C LEU A 42 5.52 3.70 -3.86
N TYR A 43 5.17 2.49 -4.29
CA TYR A 43 5.62 1.93 -5.56
C TYR A 43 4.42 1.64 -6.46
N TYR A 44 4.47 2.11 -7.69
CA TYR A 44 3.42 1.97 -8.69
C TYR A 44 3.92 1.28 -9.95
N ALA A 45 3.01 0.59 -10.64
CA ALA A 45 3.30 -0.13 -11.87
C ALA A 45 2.58 0.49 -13.09
N PHE A 46 2.78 1.79 -13.31
CA PHE A 46 2.17 2.50 -14.44
C PHE A 46 2.87 2.16 -15.75
N LYS A 47 2.15 1.53 -16.68
CA LYS A 47 2.62 1.33 -18.07
C LYS A 47 2.80 2.67 -18.80
N GLU A 48 1.84 3.56 -18.62
CA GLU A 48 1.87 4.96 -19.03
C GLU A 48 1.55 5.78 -17.78
N PRO A 49 2.45 6.66 -17.31
CA PRO A 49 2.20 7.47 -16.12
C PRO A 49 0.95 8.33 -16.33
N PRO A 50 -0.05 8.23 -15.45
CA PRO A 50 -1.24 9.08 -15.55
C PRO A 50 -0.90 10.49 -15.06
N GLU A 51 -1.83 11.44 -15.18
CA GLU A 51 -1.63 12.78 -14.62
C GLU A 51 -1.38 12.73 -13.11
N ASP A 52 -0.45 13.53 -12.61
CA ASP A 52 -0.04 13.59 -11.20
C ASP A 52 -1.24 13.66 -10.22
N SER A 53 -2.30 14.38 -10.60
CA SER A 53 -3.53 14.55 -9.79
C SER A 53 -4.30 13.26 -9.51
N SER A 54 -4.07 12.23 -10.34
CA SER A 54 -4.68 10.90 -10.21
C SER A 54 -3.83 9.92 -9.40
N ILE A 55 -2.57 10.26 -9.13
CA ILE A 55 -1.63 9.42 -8.40
C ILE A 55 -1.78 9.73 -6.91
N ARG A 56 -2.34 8.78 -6.16
CA ARG A 56 -2.74 9.00 -4.77
C ARG A 56 -2.17 7.96 -3.82
N PRO A 57 -1.77 8.36 -2.60
CA PRO A 57 -1.39 7.44 -1.55
C PRO A 57 -2.64 6.77 -0.97
N TYR A 58 -3.08 5.68 -1.61
CA TYR A 58 -4.30 4.95 -1.24
C TYR A 58 -5.54 5.86 -1.31
N PHE A 59 -6.36 5.96 -0.25
CA PHE A 59 -7.53 6.84 -0.19
C PHE A 59 -7.20 8.30 0.16
N PHE A 60 -5.94 8.61 0.51
CA PHE A 60 -5.53 9.96 0.88
C PHE A 60 -5.17 10.79 -0.36
N ASN A 61 -5.16 12.11 -0.20
CA ASN A 61 -4.46 12.99 -1.12
C ASN A 61 -3.10 13.36 -0.53
N GLY A 62 -2.25 13.95 -1.38
CA GLY A 62 -0.96 14.48 -0.97
C GLY A 62 -0.22 15.07 -2.14
N TRP A 63 0.86 15.78 -1.85
CA TRP A 63 1.72 16.35 -2.88
C TRP A 63 2.84 15.37 -3.21
N ILE A 64 3.05 15.10 -4.51
CA ILE A 64 4.22 14.35 -4.96
C ILE A 64 5.46 15.23 -4.76
N THR A 65 6.39 14.76 -3.93
CA THR A 65 7.66 15.44 -3.65
C THR A 65 8.85 14.75 -4.30
N GLY A 66 8.67 13.52 -4.80
CA GLY A 66 9.72 12.78 -5.48
C GLY A 66 9.15 11.73 -6.42
N TRP A 67 9.83 11.54 -7.56
CA TRP A 67 9.52 10.52 -8.55
C TRP A 67 10.80 9.88 -9.05
N GLN A 68 10.82 8.55 -9.09
CA GLN A 68 11.92 7.80 -9.66
C GLN A 68 11.39 6.62 -10.49
N ASP A 69 11.76 6.60 -11.76
CA ASP A 69 11.54 5.44 -12.63
C ASP A 69 12.59 4.36 -12.33
N LEU A 70 12.11 3.17 -11.97
CA LEU A 70 12.90 1.98 -11.61
C LEU A 70 12.75 0.86 -12.65
N SER A 71 12.24 1.17 -13.84
CA SER A 71 12.03 0.21 -14.92
C SER A 71 13.37 -0.38 -15.38
N ALA A 72 13.54 -1.69 -15.19
CA ALA A 72 14.83 -2.36 -15.43
C ALA A 72 14.96 -2.94 -16.85
N GLU A 73 13.88 -3.38 -17.50
CA GLU A 73 13.90 -4.04 -18.82
C GLU A 73 12.57 -3.91 -19.58
N ARG A 74 12.53 -4.30 -20.87
CA ARG A 74 11.32 -4.21 -21.73
C ARG A 74 10.13 -4.94 -21.09
N GLY A 75 9.11 -4.18 -20.71
CA GLY A 75 7.83 -4.68 -20.20
C GLY A 75 7.62 -4.56 -18.69
N THR A 76 8.65 -4.12 -17.96
CA THR A 76 8.58 -3.92 -16.52
C THR A 76 8.52 -2.43 -16.21
N PHE A 77 7.41 -1.97 -15.64
CA PHE A 77 7.20 -0.57 -15.29
C PHE A 77 7.10 -0.46 -13.77
N TYR A 78 8.07 0.19 -13.14
CA TYR A 78 8.08 0.43 -11.70
C TYR A 78 8.44 1.87 -11.42
N HIS A 79 7.63 2.55 -10.61
CA HIS A 79 7.83 3.94 -10.24
C HIS A 79 7.82 4.04 -8.73
N LYS A 80 8.88 4.59 -8.15
CA LYS A 80 8.93 4.99 -6.75
C LYS A 80 8.43 6.43 -6.65
N VAL A 81 7.39 6.66 -5.87
CA VAL A 81 6.76 7.98 -5.71
C VAL A 81 6.77 8.34 -4.24
N GLU A 82 7.23 9.56 -3.95
CA GLU A 82 7.27 10.10 -2.59
C GLU A 82 6.19 11.18 -2.42
N PHE A 83 5.45 11.11 -1.31
CA PHE A 83 4.36 12.02 -0.97
C PHE A 83 4.62 12.75 0.35
N ARG A 84 4.09 13.97 0.46
CA ARG A 84 3.97 14.74 1.71
C ARG A 84 2.64 15.46 1.82
N GLY A 85 2.28 15.87 3.03
CA GLY A 85 1.08 16.63 3.30
C GLY A 85 -0.13 15.76 3.04
N LEU A 86 -0.27 14.65 3.75
CA LEU A 86 -1.42 13.76 3.57
C LEU A 86 -2.67 14.32 4.24
N TRP A 87 -3.82 14.33 3.54
CA TRP A 87 -5.14 14.70 4.07
C TRP A 87 -6.29 13.87 3.50
#